data_AF-A0A1G9W547-F1
#
_entry.id   AF-A0A1G9W547-F1
#
_cell.length_a   1.000
_cell.length_b   1.000
_cell.length_c   1.000
_cell.angle_alpha   90.00
_cell.angle_beta   90.00
_cell.angle_gamma   90.00
#
_symmetry.space_group_name_H-M   'P 1'
#
loop_
_entity.id
_entity.type
_entity.pdbx_description
1 polymer ?
#
loop_
_entity_poly.entity_id
_entity_poly.type
_entity_poly.pdbx_seq_one_letter_code
_entity_poly.pdbx_strand_id
1 'polypeptide(L)'
;MSEAQRPVWVAFPKIPWGSIGWRMGAGEDYWHAWVPWFKAMSGEERTLYKQAWPEPEGWEGFYAFIETGAKPPWVLEQQRLVAEAAIPPSAEEMVISGYHRVLWLIRHHFKRVRLDTRGEDESLAEIYVAPEGSEWRLSASLTRGAMHLTRVVK
;
A
#
# COMPACT_ATOMS: atom_id res chain seq x y z
N MET A 1 17.80 -20.03 29.32
CA MET A 1 17.89 -18.91 28.36
C MET A 1 17.63 -19.50 26.99
N SER A 2 16.53 -19.15 26.32
CA SER A 2 16.34 -19.62 24.93
C SER A 2 17.41 -18.98 24.07
N GLU A 3 17.85 -19.68 23.02
CA GLU A 3 18.76 -19.11 22.03
C GLU A 3 18.15 -17.82 21.45
N ALA A 4 18.96 -16.77 21.31
CA ALA A 4 18.49 -15.49 20.82
C ALA A 4 18.18 -15.60 19.32
N GLN A 5 16.92 -15.38 18.93
CA GLN A 5 16.57 -15.40 17.51
C GLN A 5 17.07 -14.14 16.82
N ARG A 6 17.56 -14.28 15.59
CA ARG A 6 17.97 -13.15 14.75
C ARG A 6 16.74 -12.33 14.34
N PRO A 7 16.90 -11.03 14.02
CA PRO A 7 15.79 -10.26 13.50
C PRO A 7 15.31 -10.85 12.17
N VAL A 8 14.03 -10.67 11.88
CA VAL A 8 13.39 -11.21 10.66
C VAL A 8 14.10 -10.73 9.36
N TRP A 9 14.61 -9.51 9.30
CA TRP A 9 15.38 -9.00 8.15
C TRP A 9 16.78 -9.60 8.02
N VAL A 10 17.35 -10.13 9.11
CA VAL A 10 18.65 -10.82 9.09
C VAL A 10 18.46 -12.27 8.66
N ALA A 11 17.38 -12.91 9.13
CA ALA A 11 17.05 -14.27 8.74
C ALA A 11 16.57 -14.36 7.28
N PHE A 12 15.78 -13.39 6.83
CA PHE A 12 15.23 -13.32 5.47
C PHE A 12 15.50 -11.96 4.81
N PRO A 13 16.76 -11.66 4.42
CA PRO A 13 17.12 -10.36 3.84
C PRO A 13 16.46 -10.06 2.49
N LYS A 14 15.91 -11.08 1.82
CA LYS A 14 15.25 -10.96 0.52
C LYS A 14 13.74 -10.76 0.61
N ILE A 15 13.16 -10.76 1.82
CA ILE A 15 11.72 -10.59 2.03
C ILE A 15 11.49 -9.23 2.72
N PRO A 16 11.12 -8.17 1.96
CA PRO A 16 10.78 -6.87 2.55
C PRO A 16 9.61 -6.97 3.52
N TRP A 17 9.52 -6.09 4.52
CA TRP A 17 8.51 -6.16 5.59
C TRP A 17 7.05 -6.22 5.09
N GLY A 18 6.69 -5.44 4.05
CA GLY A 18 5.34 -5.45 3.48
C GLY A 18 5.06 -6.62 2.51
N SER A 19 6.01 -7.52 2.28
CA SER A 19 5.90 -8.57 1.26
C SER A 19 4.92 -9.67 1.65
N ILE A 20 4.26 -10.25 0.64
CA ILE A 20 3.43 -11.45 0.79
C ILE A 20 4.25 -12.67 1.28
N GLY A 21 5.57 -12.64 1.11
CA GLY A 21 6.46 -13.71 1.60
C GLY A 21 6.46 -13.92 3.12
N TRP A 22 5.94 -12.96 3.90
CA TRP A 22 5.72 -13.14 5.35
C TRP A 22 4.43 -13.89 5.71
N ARG A 23 3.58 -14.17 4.70
CA ARG A 23 2.31 -14.90 4.85
C ARG A 23 2.31 -16.20 4.05
N MET A 24 3.48 -16.65 3.61
CA MET A 24 3.65 -17.87 2.85
C MET A 24 5.02 -18.50 3.10
N GLY A 25 5.03 -19.80 3.41
CA GLY A 25 6.24 -20.64 3.46
C GLY A 25 7.19 -20.26 4.60
N ALA A 26 8.50 -20.40 4.38
CA ALA A 26 9.50 -20.29 5.46
C ALA A 26 9.53 -18.91 6.16
N GLY A 27 9.13 -17.83 5.48
CA GLY A 27 9.03 -16.51 6.09
C GLY A 27 7.91 -16.44 7.13
N GLU A 28 6.76 -17.06 6.83
CA GLU A 28 5.62 -17.15 7.76
C GLU A 28 5.98 -18.00 8.99
N ASP A 29 6.61 -19.16 8.78
CA ASP A 29 7.03 -20.04 9.88
C ASP A 29 7.99 -19.31 10.84
N TYR A 30 8.98 -18.59 10.28
CA TYR A 30 9.93 -17.83 11.08
C TYR A 30 9.26 -16.66 11.80
N TRP A 31 8.33 -15.97 11.14
CA TRP A 31 7.57 -14.90 11.76
C TRP A 31 6.76 -15.39 12.96
N HIS A 32 6.10 -16.54 12.83
CA HIS A 32 5.35 -17.18 13.91
C HIS A 32 6.22 -17.66 15.06
N ALA A 33 7.48 -18.00 14.81
CA ALA A 33 8.44 -18.33 15.87
C ALA A 33 9.04 -17.09 16.54
N TRP A 34 9.39 -16.06 15.75
CA TRP A 34 10.10 -14.88 16.21
C TRP A 34 9.20 -13.94 17.02
N VAL A 35 7.97 -13.69 16.57
CA VAL A 35 7.08 -12.70 17.22
C VAL A 35 6.73 -13.07 18.67
N PRO A 36 6.28 -14.29 18.99
CA PRO A 36 5.99 -14.67 20.37
C PRO A 36 7.25 -14.67 21.24
N TRP A 37 8.38 -15.11 20.69
CA TRP A 37 9.68 -15.10 21.38
C TRP A 37 10.09 -13.68 21.75
N PHE A 38 10.07 -12.74 20.80
CA PHE A 38 10.41 -11.35 21.05
C PHE A 38 9.44 -10.70 22.06
N LYS A 39 8.14 -11.00 21.96
CA LYS A 39 7.13 -10.48 22.91
C LYS A 39 7.25 -11.04 24.31
N ALA A 40 7.79 -12.25 24.47
CA ALA A 40 8.01 -12.87 25.77
C ALA A 40 9.21 -12.27 26.53
N MET A 41 10.11 -11.56 25.83
CA MET A 41 11.24 -10.87 26.44
C MET A 41 10.79 -9.70 27.33
N SER A 42 11.50 -9.50 28.43
CA SER A 42 11.33 -8.34 29.29
C SER A 42 11.63 -7.02 28.55
N GLY A 43 11.18 -5.90 29.11
CA GLY A 43 11.42 -4.58 28.50
C GLY A 43 12.92 -4.24 28.36
N GLU A 44 13.73 -4.65 29.33
CA GLU A 44 15.19 -4.46 29.31
C GLU A 44 15.84 -5.32 28.22
N GLU A 45 15.50 -6.61 28.16
CA GLU A 45 16.00 -7.53 27.13
C GLU A 45 15.62 -7.05 25.72
N ARG A 46 14.38 -6.58 25.52
CA ARG A 46 13.96 -5.99 24.24
C ARG A 46 14.73 -4.73 23.91
N THR A 47 15.03 -3.89 24.89
CA THR A 47 15.80 -2.66 24.67
C THR A 47 17.23 -3.00 24.22
N LEU A 48 17.89 -3.94 24.89
CA LEU A 48 19.22 -4.41 24.49
C LEU A 48 19.20 -5.07 23.09
N TYR A 49 18.16 -5.84 22.79
CA TYR A 49 17.99 -6.46 21.49
C TYR A 49 17.88 -5.42 20.37
N LYS A 50 17.04 -4.39 20.56
CA LYS A 50 16.85 -3.29 19.59
C LYS A 50 18.12 -2.46 19.38
N GLN A 51 18.97 -2.34 20.40
CA GLN A 51 20.28 -1.69 20.28
C GLN A 51 21.29 -2.55 19.50
N ALA A 52 21.29 -3.86 19.74
CA ALA A 52 22.15 -4.79 19.01
C ALA A 52 21.73 -4.97 17.54
N TRP A 53 20.43 -4.83 17.27
CA TRP A 53 19.83 -5.01 15.96
C TRP A 53 18.95 -3.79 15.60
N PRO A 54 19.56 -2.66 15.21
CA PRO A 54 18.78 -1.51 14.78
C PRO A 54 17.95 -1.84 13.53
N GLU A 55 16.79 -1.18 13.41
CA GLU A 55 15.94 -1.27 12.22
C GLU A 55 16.72 -0.74 11.01
N PRO A 56 16.88 -1.53 9.94
CA PRO A 56 17.48 -1.04 8.71
C PRO A 56 16.48 -0.20 7.90
N GLU A 57 16.96 0.39 6.81
CA GLU A 57 16.12 1.11 5.86
C GLU A 57 14.96 0.22 5.35
N GLY A 58 13.74 0.76 5.35
CA GLY A 58 12.52 0.07 4.97
C GLY A 58 11.87 -0.78 6.08
N TRP A 59 12.43 -0.75 7.29
CA TRP A 59 11.92 -1.42 8.49
C TRP A 59 11.56 -0.45 9.62
N GLU A 60 11.44 0.83 9.31
CA GLU A 60 11.20 1.89 10.29
C GLU A 60 9.88 1.69 11.03
N GLY A 61 9.94 1.67 12.37
CA GLY A 61 8.78 1.44 13.23
C GLY A 61 8.36 -0.02 13.33
N PHE A 62 9.17 -0.97 12.83
CA PHE A 62 8.90 -2.40 12.94
C PHE A 62 8.71 -2.85 14.39
N TYR A 63 9.63 -2.51 15.28
CA TYR A 63 9.53 -2.92 16.68
C TYR A 63 8.29 -2.33 17.34
N ALA A 64 7.98 -1.05 17.08
CA ALA A 64 6.78 -0.41 17.61
C ALA A 64 5.50 -1.11 17.12
N PHE A 65 5.47 -1.51 15.84
CA PHE A 65 4.38 -2.30 15.27
C PHE A 65 4.24 -3.66 15.97
N ILE A 66 5.34 -4.38 16.19
CA ILE A 66 5.28 -5.68 16.89
C ILE A 66 4.81 -5.50 18.34
N GLU A 67 5.38 -4.53 19.06
CA GLU A 67 5.13 -4.32 20.50
C GLU A 67 3.72 -3.82 20.80
N THR A 68 3.22 -2.86 20.01
CA THR A 68 1.99 -2.12 20.33
C THR A 68 0.93 -2.18 19.23
N GLY A 69 1.26 -2.71 18.05
CA GLY A 69 0.40 -2.61 16.87
C GLY A 69 0.42 -1.24 16.20
N ALA A 70 1.35 -0.35 16.58
CA ALA A 70 1.49 0.96 15.96
C ALA A 70 1.66 0.83 14.43
N LYS A 71 0.91 1.63 13.67
CA LYS A 71 1.02 1.61 12.21
C LYS A 71 2.41 2.11 11.80
N PRO A 72 3.09 1.40 10.87
CA PRO A 72 4.37 1.85 10.35
C PRO A 72 4.26 3.23 9.66
N PRO A 73 5.35 4.03 9.63
CA PRO A 73 5.35 5.35 8.99
C PRO A 73 4.91 5.31 7.52
N TRP A 74 5.35 4.30 6.76
CA TRP A 74 4.95 4.15 5.36
C TRP A 74 3.45 3.86 5.21
N VAL A 75 2.81 3.15 6.16
CA VAL A 75 1.35 2.94 6.15
C VAL A 75 0.61 4.25 6.43
N LEU A 76 1.10 5.03 7.41
CA LEU A 76 0.53 6.33 7.74
C LEU A 76 0.63 7.29 6.57
N GLU A 77 1.78 7.31 5.89
CA GLU A 77 1.98 8.15 4.70
C GLU A 77 1.07 7.73 3.56
N GLN A 78 0.92 6.43 3.30
CA GLN A 78 -0.06 5.94 2.31
C GLN A 78 -1.50 6.36 2.68
N GLN A 79 -1.88 6.30 3.96
CA GLN A 79 -3.18 6.77 4.43
C GLN A 79 -3.37 8.28 4.21
N ARG A 80 -2.33 9.07 4.48
CA ARG A 80 -2.32 10.52 4.24
C ARG A 80 -2.51 10.85 2.76
N LEU A 81 -1.70 10.24 1.88
CA LEU A 81 -1.78 10.45 0.43
C LEU A 81 -3.15 10.09 -0.14
N VAL A 82 -3.76 8.99 0.35
CA VAL A 82 -5.12 8.60 -0.05
C VAL A 82 -6.16 9.58 0.48
N ALA A 83 -6.05 10.04 1.73
CA ALA A 83 -6.99 11.00 2.32
C ALA A 83 -6.94 12.37 1.63
N GLU A 84 -5.74 12.87 1.32
CA GLU A 84 -5.56 14.12 0.57
C GLU A 84 -6.08 14.02 -0.86
N ALA A 85 -6.02 12.82 -1.45
CA ALA A 85 -6.51 12.56 -2.78
C ALA A 85 -8.03 12.29 -2.84
N ALA A 86 -8.74 12.25 -1.71
CA ALA A 86 -10.16 11.96 -1.60
C ALA A 86 -11.05 13.15 -2.01
N ILE A 87 -10.80 13.70 -3.20
CA ILE A 87 -11.43 14.91 -3.72
C ILE A 87 -12.32 14.51 -4.91
N PRO A 88 -13.65 14.66 -4.80
CA PRO A 88 -14.59 14.52 -5.92
C PRO A 88 -14.18 15.37 -7.14
N PRO A 89 -14.59 15.00 -8.36
CA PRO A 89 -14.43 15.87 -9.51
C PRO A 89 -15.15 17.20 -9.30
N SER A 90 -14.54 18.31 -9.73
CA SER A 90 -15.29 19.58 -9.83
C SER A 90 -16.15 19.61 -11.10
N ALA A 91 -17.14 20.49 -11.15
CA ALA A 91 -18.05 20.62 -12.29
C ALA A 91 -17.34 21.05 -13.59
N GLU A 92 -16.20 21.73 -13.50
CA GLU A 92 -15.41 22.23 -14.64
C GLU A 92 -14.24 21.30 -14.99
N GLU A 93 -13.98 20.29 -14.16
CA GLU A 93 -12.85 19.40 -14.36
C GLU A 93 -13.10 18.45 -15.53
N MET A 94 -12.12 18.38 -16.43
CA MET A 94 -12.19 17.56 -17.64
C MET A 94 -11.21 16.39 -17.63
N VAL A 95 -10.11 16.51 -16.88
CA VAL A 95 -9.07 15.49 -16.76
C VAL A 95 -8.63 15.41 -15.31
N ILE A 96 -8.63 14.19 -14.76
CA ILE A 96 -8.12 13.88 -13.42
C ILE A 96 -6.93 12.96 -13.58
N SER A 97 -5.79 13.43 -13.10
CA SER A 97 -4.54 12.68 -13.02
C SER A 97 -4.11 12.49 -11.57
N GLY A 98 -3.17 11.59 -11.35
CA GLY A 98 -2.63 11.29 -10.02
C GLY A 98 -3.16 9.95 -9.51
N TYR A 99 -2.23 9.04 -9.26
CA TYR A 99 -2.51 7.63 -8.95
C TYR A 99 -3.52 7.47 -7.80
N HIS A 100 -3.28 8.13 -6.66
CA HIS A 100 -4.14 8.01 -5.48
C HIS A 100 -5.55 8.57 -5.70
N ARG A 101 -5.68 9.70 -6.42
CA ARG A 101 -7.00 10.33 -6.68
C ARG A 101 -7.82 9.51 -7.64
N VAL A 102 -7.21 9.05 -8.74
CA VAL A 102 -7.86 8.16 -9.70
C VAL A 102 -8.31 6.86 -9.01
N LEU A 103 -7.44 6.24 -8.21
CA LEU A 103 -7.80 5.03 -7.47
C LEU A 103 -8.92 5.26 -6.47
N TRP A 104 -8.88 6.36 -5.72
CA TRP A 104 -9.93 6.68 -4.76
C TRP A 104 -11.28 6.85 -5.47
N LEU A 105 -11.30 7.60 -6.57
CA LEU A 105 -12.52 7.81 -7.36
C LEU A 105 -13.11 6.49 -7.84
N ILE A 106 -12.33 5.64 -8.51
CA ILE A 106 -12.87 4.39 -9.09
C ILE A 106 -13.22 3.32 -8.04
N ARG A 107 -12.64 3.38 -6.83
CA ARG A 107 -12.91 2.42 -5.74
C ARG A 107 -14.07 2.85 -4.84
N HIS A 108 -14.26 4.15 -4.65
CA HIS A 108 -15.13 4.67 -3.58
C HIS A 108 -16.18 5.68 -4.05
N HIS A 109 -15.94 6.39 -5.15
CA HIS A 109 -16.81 7.51 -5.55
C HIS A 109 -17.59 7.24 -6.84
N PHE A 110 -16.95 6.61 -7.83
CA PHE A 110 -17.53 6.32 -9.13
C PHE A 110 -18.01 4.87 -9.22
N LYS A 111 -19.01 4.65 -10.07
CA LYS A 111 -19.50 3.32 -10.41
C LYS A 111 -19.04 2.93 -11.81
N ARG A 112 -18.38 1.78 -11.95
CA ARG A 112 -18.02 1.24 -13.27
C ARG A 112 -19.29 0.86 -14.03
N VAL A 113 -19.38 1.27 -15.29
CA VAL A 113 -20.55 1.03 -16.16
C VAL A 113 -20.23 0.04 -17.27
N ARG A 114 -19.18 0.28 -18.05
CA ARG A 114 -18.86 -0.52 -19.23
C ARG A 114 -17.38 -0.44 -19.59
N LEU A 115 -16.92 -1.37 -20.41
CA LEU A 115 -15.63 -1.25 -21.10
C LEU A 115 -15.76 -0.23 -22.23
N ASP A 116 -14.65 0.43 -22.56
CA ASP A 116 -14.55 1.27 -23.74
C ASP A 116 -13.54 0.69 -24.74
N THR A 117 -13.54 1.23 -25.96
CA THR A 117 -12.55 0.88 -26.97
C THR A 117 -11.19 1.37 -26.53
N ARG A 118 -10.22 0.46 -26.46
CA ARG A 118 -8.82 0.76 -26.13
C ARG A 118 -8.09 1.28 -27.36
N GLY A 119 -7.28 2.31 -27.18
CA GLY A 119 -6.26 2.72 -28.15
C GLY A 119 -5.06 1.77 -28.15
N GLU A 120 -4.16 1.95 -29.12
CA GLU A 120 -2.98 1.08 -29.32
C GLU A 120 -1.99 1.11 -28.13
N ASP A 121 -1.86 2.25 -27.44
CA ASP A 121 -0.99 2.43 -26.26
C ASP A 121 -1.76 2.29 -24.93
N GLU A 122 -2.98 1.75 -24.92
CA GLU A 122 -3.80 1.66 -23.72
C GLU A 122 -3.93 0.21 -23.21
N SER A 123 -3.56 0.00 -21.95
CA SER A 123 -3.75 -1.28 -21.26
C SER A 123 -5.19 -1.48 -20.80
N LEU A 124 -5.86 -0.37 -20.47
CA LEU A 124 -7.20 -0.32 -19.91
C LEU A 124 -7.97 0.87 -20.50
N ALA A 125 -9.23 0.64 -20.84
CA ALA A 125 -10.20 1.68 -21.16
C ALA A 125 -11.57 1.29 -20.58
N GLU A 126 -12.06 2.04 -19.59
CA GLU A 126 -13.31 1.75 -18.88
C GLU A 126 -14.12 3.02 -18.67
N ILE A 127 -15.45 2.93 -18.75
CA ILE A 127 -16.36 4.03 -18.44
C ILE A 127 -16.92 3.87 -17.04
N TYR A 128 -16.84 4.97 -16.30
CA TYR A 128 -17.35 5.17 -14.96
C TYR A 128 -18.37 6.30 -14.96
N VAL A 129 -19.30 6.26 -14.00
CA VAL A 129 -20.26 7.33 -13.75
C VAL A 129 -20.06 7.84 -12.33
N ALA A 130 -19.96 9.16 -12.22
CA ALA A 130 -19.91 9.88 -10.96
C ALA A 130 -21.31 9.99 -10.33
N PRO A 131 -21.44 10.23 -9.01
CA PRO A 131 -22.74 10.35 -8.35
C PRO A 131 -23.65 11.42 -8.94
N GLU A 132 -23.08 12.51 -9.48
CA GLU A 132 -23.82 13.58 -10.18
C GLU A 132 -24.22 13.22 -11.62
N GLY A 133 -23.91 12.01 -12.09
CA GLY A 133 -24.31 11.48 -13.39
C GLY A 133 -23.34 11.75 -14.53
N SER A 134 -22.21 12.42 -14.27
CA SER A 134 -21.18 12.67 -15.29
C SER A 134 -20.45 11.37 -15.66
N GLU A 135 -20.20 11.16 -16.95
CA GLU A 135 -19.47 10.00 -17.47
C GLU A 135 -17.96 10.31 -17.55
N TRP A 136 -17.13 9.37 -17.11
CA TRP A 136 -15.68 9.48 -17.08
C TRP A 136 -15.03 8.23 -17.68
N ARG A 137 -14.06 8.43 -18.56
CA ARG A 137 -13.25 7.39 -19.17
C ARG A 137 -11.94 7.23 -18.43
N LEU A 138 -11.74 6.08 -17.80
CA LEU A 138 -10.46 5.66 -17.24
C LEU A 138 -9.58 5.14 -18.36
N SER A 139 -8.35 5.64 -18.45
CA SER A 139 -7.31 5.12 -19.34
C SER A 139 -5.99 4.93 -18.60
N ALA A 140 -5.24 3.89 -18.98
CA ALA A 140 -3.91 3.59 -18.47
C ALA A 140 -2.94 3.32 -19.63
N SER A 141 -1.92 4.17 -19.80
CA SER A 141 -0.91 4.00 -20.86
C SER A 141 0.02 2.83 -20.58
N LEU A 142 0.28 2.00 -21.60
CA LEU A 142 1.23 0.89 -21.58
C LEU A 142 2.67 1.39 -21.47
N THR A 143 3.01 2.47 -22.17
CA THR A 143 4.37 3.00 -22.21
C THR A 143 4.68 3.98 -21.08
N ARG A 144 3.69 4.77 -20.63
CA ARG A 144 3.88 5.82 -19.61
C ARG A 144 3.42 5.42 -18.21
N GLY A 145 2.69 4.31 -18.07
CA GLY A 145 2.21 3.78 -16.78
C GLY A 145 1.23 4.67 -16.01
N ALA A 146 0.84 5.82 -16.56
CA ALA A 146 -0.02 6.79 -15.90
C ALA A 146 -1.50 6.46 -16.13
N MET A 147 -2.26 6.41 -15.04
CA MET A 147 -3.73 6.36 -15.08
C MET A 147 -4.31 7.77 -15.03
N HIS A 148 -5.35 8.01 -15.82
CA HIS A 148 -6.12 9.25 -15.80
C HIS A 148 -7.59 8.97 -16.10
N LEU A 149 -8.46 9.85 -15.60
CA LEU A 149 -9.88 9.89 -15.93
C LEU A 149 -10.14 11.11 -16.79
N THR A 150 -10.77 10.94 -17.95
CA THR A 150 -11.20 12.02 -18.83
C THR A 150 -12.71 12.08 -18.87
N ARG A 151 -13.29 13.26 -18.69
CA ARG A 151 -14.74 13.44 -18.76
C ARG A 151 -15.24 13.21 -20.19
N VAL A 152 -16.30 12.43 -20.32
CA VAL A 152 -16.94 12.17 -21.62
C VAL A 152 -17.92 13.30 -21.89
N VAL A 153 -17.62 14.10 -22.92
CA VAL A 153 -18.54 15.11 -23.45
C VAL A 153 -19.38 14.44 -24.53
N LYS A 154 -20.71 14.61 -24.45
CA LYS A 154 -21.66 14.15 -25.47
C LYS A 154 -21.82 15.22 -26.55
#